data_AF-A0A3L9YEG5-F1
#
_entry.id   AF-A0A3L9YEG5-F1
#
_cell.length_a   1.000
_cell.length_b   1.000
_cell.length_c   1.000
_cell.angle_alpha   90.00
_cell.angle_beta   90.00
_cell.angle_gamma   90.00
#
_symmetry.space_group_name_H-M   'P 1'
#
loop_
_entity.id
_entity.type
_entity.pdbx_description
1 polymer ?
#
loop_
_entity_poly.entity_id
_entity_poly.type
_entity_poly.pdbx_seq_one_letter_code
_entity_poly.pdbx_strand_id
1 'polypeptide(L)'
;MTRTINFSSINEAVNQGFVVAARKEYQSYKGCSIYGHDNSQRGFIGASYGLRVEIPEDFTSNFLGVRSDKIFGHTVSANVQAQWGSVGKGQSILVFEPHVFQEALISARAWTDAWFHAHPEAQALFNESINAARRVRQQSASAQRVTG
;
A
#
# COMPACT_ATOMS: atom_id res chain seq x y z
N MET A 1 20.29 16.06 -10.79
CA MET A 1 20.93 14.75 -11.06
C MET A 1 20.16 13.70 -10.29
N THR A 2 19.47 12.78 -10.98
CA THR A 2 18.78 11.65 -10.32
C THR A 2 19.84 10.69 -9.81
N ARG A 3 19.91 10.50 -8.49
CA ARG A 3 20.85 9.58 -7.87
C ARG A 3 20.40 8.15 -8.18
N THR A 4 21.06 7.47 -9.10
CA THR A 4 20.80 6.05 -9.34
C THR A 4 21.46 5.24 -8.23
N ILE A 5 20.65 4.56 -7.43
CA ILE A 5 21.10 3.72 -6.31
C ILE A 5 21.49 2.35 -6.88
N ASN A 6 22.59 1.77 -6.42
CA ASN A 6 23.03 0.45 -6.88
C ASN A 6 23.03 -0.50 -5.69
N PHE A 7 22.45 -1.68 -5.88
CA PHE A 7 22.50 -2.81 -4.95
C PHE A 7 23.10 -4.03 -5.65
N SER A 8 23.78 -4.88 -4.90
CA SER A 8 24.23 -6.21 -5.31
C SER A 8 23.07 -7.16 -5.61
N SER A 9 21.90 -6.98 -4.97
CA SER A 9 20.70 -7.78 -5.21
C SER A 9 19.43 -7.08 -4.73
N ILE A 10 18.27 -7.61 -5.12
CA ILE A 10 16.97 -7.17 -4.58
C ILE A 10 16.91 -7.39 -3.07
N ASN A 11 17.45 -8.51 -2.57
CA ASN A 11 17.47 -8.81 -1.13
C ASN A 11 18.28 -7.79 -0.35
N GLU A 12 19.39 -7.29 -0.89
CA GLU A 12 20.16 -6.22 -0.25
C GLU A 12 19.33 -4.94 -0.13
N ALA A 13 18.64 -4.53 -1.20
CA ALA A 13 17.77 -3.36 -1.16
C ALA A 13 16.72 -3.48 -0.05
N VAL A 14 16.06 -4.63 0.04
CA VAL A 14 15.06 -4.92 1.08
C VAL A 14 15.68 -4.93 2.48
N ASN A 15 16.87 -5.52 2.65
CA ASN A 15 17.57 -5.52 3.93
C ASN A 15 18.00 -4.12 4.38
N GLN A 16 18.24 -3.20 3.45
CA GLN A 16 18.47 -1.78 3.72
C GLN A 16 17.17 -0.99 3.95
N GLY A 17 16.01 -1.66 3.95
CA GLY A 17 14.70 -1.07 4.22
C GLY A 17 13.99 -0.50 3.00
N PHE A 18 14.56 -0.63 1.79
CA PHE A 18 13.88 -0.19 0.58
C PHE A 18 12.71 -1.12 0.26
N VAL A 19 11.65 -0.53 -0.29
CA VAL A 19 10.44 -1.27 -0.64
C VAL A 19 10.33 -1.36 -2.15
N VAL A 20 10.38 -2.58 -2.69
CA VAL A 20 10.21 -2.82 -4.13
C VAL A 20 8.80 -2.39 -4.55
N ALA A 21 8.74 -1.56 -5.59
CA ALA A 21 7.50 -1.06 -6.14
C ALA A 21 6.80 -2.11 -7.00
N ALA A 22 5.51 -2.33 -6.74
CA ALA A 22 4.68 -3.27 -7.46
C ALA A 22 3.20 -2.89 -7.31
N ARG A 23 2.37 -3.35 -8.25
CA ARG A 23 0.92 -3.22 -8.16
C ARG A 23 0.36 -4.25 -7.17
N LYS A 24 0.48 -3.97 -5.88
CA LYS A 24 -0.01 -4.80 -4.77
C LYS A 24 -0.53 -3.96 -3.63
N GLU A 25 -1.32 -4.57 -2.75
CA GLU A 25 -1.62 -3.98 -1.45
C GLU A 25 -0.35 -3.97 -0.58
N TYR A 26 -0.03 -2.80 -0.03
CA TYR A 26 1.05 -2.65 0.94
C TYR A 26 0.52 -2.59 2.36
N GLN A 27 -0.71 -2.13 2.55
CA GLN A 27 -1.32 -2.01 3.85
C GLN A 27 -2.84 -1.90 3.77
N SER A 28 -3.54 -2.49 4.73
CA SER A 28 -4.95 -2.22 5.01
C SER A 28 -5.09 -1.21 6.16
N TYR A 29 -5.98 -0.23 6.02
CA TYR A 29 -6.31 0.75 7.05
C TYR A 29 -7.81 1.10 7.02
N LYS A 30 -8.50 0.95 8.15
CA LYS A 30 -9.96 1.13 8.26
C LYS A 30 -10.78 0.32 7.23
N GLY A 31 -10.32 -0.88 6.88
CA GLY A 31 -10.93 -1.71 5.85
C GLY A 31 -10.68 -1.22 4.41
N CYS A 32 -9.92 -0.14 4.22
CA CYS A 32 -9.47 0.35 2.92
C CYS A 32 -8.10 -0.21 2.57
N SER A 33 -7.80 -0.32 1.28
CA SER A 33 -6.50 -0.81 0.78
C SER A 33 -5.62 0.35 0.35
N ILE A 34 -4.40 0.42 0.88
CA ILE A 34 -3.33 1.29 0.41
C ILE A 34 -2.44 0.44 -0.51
N TYR A 35 -2.47 0.74 -1.81
CA TYR A 35 -1.88 -0.10 -2.84
C TYR A 35 -0.95 0.66 -3.77
N GLY A 36 0.01 -0.04 -4.37
CA GLY A 36 0.91 0.52 -5.37
C GLY A 36 0.19 0.76 -6.69
N HIS A 37 0.28 1.99 -7.18
CA HIS A 37 -0.28 2.42 -8.45
C HIS A 37 0.84 2.83 -9.40
N ASP A 38 0.76 2.33 -10.63
CA ASP A 38 1.66 2.71 -11.70
C ASP A 38 1.21 4.05 -12.28
N ASN A 39 2.05 5.07 -12.14
CA ASN A 39 1.79 6.42 -12.59
C ASN A 39 2.36 6.70 -13.99
N SER A 40 2.84 5.67 -14.71
CA SER A 40 3.48 5.81 -16.03
C SER A 40 2.53 6.16 -17.19
N GLN A 41 1.38 6.78 -16.92
CA GLN A 41 0.45 7.22 -17.98
C GLN A 41 0.80 8.61 -18.55
N ARG A 42 0.56 8.72 -19.87
CA ARG A 42 0.64 9.89 -20.78
C ARG A 42 1.10 11.21 -20.14
N GLY A 43 2.42 11.47 -20.23
CA GLY A 43 3.00 12.80 -20.04
C GLY A 43 4.23 12.86 -19.14
N PHE A 44 4.48 11.83 -18.33
CA PHE A 44 5.68 11.77 -17.47
C PHE A 44 6.80 10.95 -18.12
N ILE A 45 8.01 11.52 -18.13
CA ILE A 45 9.22 10.87 -18.60
C ILE A 45 9.69 9.89 -17.51
N GLY A 46 9.41 8.60 -17.70
CA GLY A 46 9.93 7.50 -16.87
C GLY A 46 8.86 6.73 -16.09
N ALA A 47 9.11 5.43 -15.89
CA ALA A 47 8.27 4.60 -15.04
C ALA A 47 8.35 5.10 -13.59
N SER A 48 7.20 5.32 -12.95
CA SER A 48 7.11 5.80 -11.58
C SER A 48 5.91 5.17 -10.89
N TYR A 49 6.09 4.74 -9.65
CA TYR A 49 5.02 4.23 -8.81
C TYR A 49 4.78 5.18 -7.64
N GLY A 50 3.55 5.18 -7.15
CA GLY A 50 3.15 5.82 -5.90
C GLY A 50 2.05 5.00 -5.22
N LEU A 51 1.63 5.41 -4.04
CA LEU A 51 0.54 4.75 -3.32
C LEU A 51 -0.78 5.45 -3.62
N ARG A 52 -1.86 4.67 -3.69
CA ARG A 52 -3.25 5.17 -3.71
C ARG A 52 -4.07 4.43 -2.66
N VAL A 53 -5.14 5.08 -2.21
CA VAL A 53 -6.13 4.49 -1.31
C VAL A 53 -7.32 4.04 -2.14
N GLU A 54 -7.80 2.83 -1.88
CA GLU A 54 -9.07 2.29 -2.40
C GLU A 54 -10.03 2.07 -1.22
N ILE A 55 -11.14 2.79 -1.25
CA ILE A 55 -12.28 2.59 -0.36
C ILE A 55 -13.16 1.50 -1.01
N PRO A 56 -13.45 0.39 -0.31
CA PRO A 56 -14.27 -0.69 -0.86
C PRO A 56 -15.72 -0.26 -1.08
N GLU A 57 -16.39 -0.96 -2.00
CA GLU A 57 -17.78 -0.72 -2.39
C GLU A 57 -18.76 -0.73 -1.20
N ASP A 58 -18.48 -1.58 -0.21
CA ASP A 58 -19.26 -1.71 1.03
C ASP A 58 -19.44 -0.39 1.78
N PHE A 59 -18.47 0.53 1.68
CA PHE A 59 -18.54 1.84 2.34
C PHE A 59 -19.07 2.95 1.43
N THR A 60 -19.26 2.68 0.15
CA THR A 60 -19.60 3.70 -0.85
C THR A 60 -21.02 3.53 -1.38
N SER A 61 -21.93 2.91 -0.63
CA SER A 61 -23.38 2.89 -0.91
C SER A 61 -23.75 2.58 -2.38
N ASN A 62 -23.10 1.59 -3.00
CA ASN A 62 -23.26 1.14 -4.39
C ASN A 62 -22.60 2.00 -5.50
N PHE A 63 -21.73 2.95 -5.17
CA PHE A 63 -20.73 3.42 -6.13
C PHE A 63 -19.64 2.34 -6.30
N LEU A 64 -19.02 2.22 -7.49
CA LEU A 64 -17.98 1.23 -7.87
C LEU A 64 -16.64 1.40 -7.08
N GLY A 65 -16.72 1.65 -5.77
CA GLY A 65 -15.62 2.02 -4.90
C GLY A 65 -15.19 3.48 -5.11
N VAL A 66 -14.37 3.99 -4.20
CA VAL A 66 -13.72 5.30 -4.35
C VAL A 66 -12.22 5.10 -4.30
N ARG A 67 -11.50 5.62 -5.30
CA ARG A 67 -10.03 5.68 -5.30
C ARG A 67 -9.57 7.10 -5.04
N SER A 68 -8.55 7.27 -4.21
CA SER A 68 -7.95 8.58 -3.96
C SER A 68 -7.52 9.22 -5.27
N ASP A 69 -7.98 10.43 -5.56
CA ASP A 69 -7.50 11.27 -6.66
C ASP A 69 -6.01 11.60 -6.53
N LYS A 70 -5.54 11.67 -5.28
CA LYS A 70 -4.15 11.87 -4.91
C LYS A 70 -3.32 10.59 -4.97
N ILE A 71 -2.07 10.76 -5.37
CA ILE A 71 -0.99 9.77 -5.29
C ILE A 71 -0.07 10.17 -4.13
N PHE A 72 0.36 9.21 -3.32
CA PHE A 72 1.23 9.43 -2.16
C PHE A 72 2.61 8.80 -2.38
N GLY A 73 3.66 9.58 -2.09
CA GLY A 73 5.04 9.15 -2.30
C GLY A 73 5.43 8.99 -3.77
N HIS A 74 6.70 8.66 -3.98
CA HIS A 74 7.25 8.39 -5.30
C HIS A 74 8.38 7.37 -5.19
N THR A 75 8.59 6.63 -6.26
CA THR A 75 9.73 5.71 -6.38
C THR A 75 10.95 6.38 -6.97
N VAL A 76 12.11 5.83 -6.64
CA VAL A 76 13.38 6.10 -7.31
C VAL A 76 13.82 4.86 -8.09
N SER A 77 14.62 5.07 -9.14
CA SER A 77 15.25 3.98 -9.89
C SER A 77 16.49 3.48 -9.17
N ALA A 78 16.59 2.16 -9.03
CA ALA A 78 17.77 1.49 -8.51
C ALA A 78 18.22 0.39 -9.47
N ASN A 79 19.52 0.17 -9.60
CA ASN A 79 20.07 -0.97 -10.31
C ASN A 79 20.37 -2.10 -9.34
N VAL A 80 20.01 -3.33 -9.70
CA VAL A 80 20.41 -4.55 -9.00
C VAL A 80 21.25 -5.42 -9.93
N GLN A 81 22.24 -6.14 -9.44
CA GLN A 81 22.96 -7.11 -10.30
C GLN A 81 22.01 -8.25 -10.70
N ALA A 82 22.01 -8.64 -11.97
CA ALA A 82 21.15 -9.72 -12.46
C ALA A 82 21.57 -11.07 -11.85
N GLN A 83 20.59 -11.80 -11.32
CA GLN A 83 20.82 -13.07 -10.62
C GLN A 83 21.13 -14.23 -11.61
N TRP A 84 20.69 -14.12 -12.87
CA TRP A 84 20.91 -15.12 -13.93
C TRP A 84 21.03 -14.45 -15.31
N GLY A 85 22.05 -14.80 -16.10
CA GLY A 85 22.00 -14.71 -17.58
C GLY A 85 22.87 -13.67 -18.29
N SER A 86 23.55 -12.74 -17.63
CA SER A 86 24.59 -11.91 -18.27
C SER A 86 25.46 -11.26 -17.21
N VAL A 87 26.68 -11.75 -17.06
CA VAL A 87 27.72 -11.10 -16.25
C VAL A 87 27.84 -9.64 -16.73
N GLY A 88 27.48 -8.68 -15.89
CA GLY A 88 27.70 -7.25 -16.14
C GLY A 88 26.49 -6.39 -16.56
N LYS A 89 25.28 -6.94 -16.71
CA LYS A 89 24.07 -6.10 -16.93
C LYS A 89 23.21 -6.02 -15.67
N GLY A 90 23.21 -4.85 -15.03
CA GLY A 90 22.29 -4.56 -13.93
C GLY A 90 20.83 -4.48 -14.43
N GLN A 91 19.89 -4.96 -13.62
CA GLN A 91 18.46 -4.78 -13.82
C GLN A 91 18.01 -3.50 -13.11
N SER A 92 17.34 -2.60 -13.85
CA SER A 92 16.70 -1.43 -13.25
C SER A 92 15.39 -1.85 -12.59
N ILE A 93 15.22 -1.51 -11.32
CA ILE A 93 14.00 -1.69 -10.53
C ILE A 93 13.55 -0.34 -9.98
N LEU A 94 12.27 -0.23 -9.64
CA LEU A 94 11.73 0.91 -8.91
C LEU A 94 11.57 0.52 -7.44
N VAL A 95 12.05 1.39 -6.56
CA VAL A 95 11.97 1.22 -5.11
C VAL A 95 11.47 2.50 -4.46
N PHE A 96 10.73 2.37 -3.37
CA PHE A 96 10.54 3.47 -2.44
C PHE A 96 11.72 3.52 -1.47
N GLU A 97 12.26 4.71 -1.26
CA GLU A 97 13.16 4.94 -0.14
C GLU A 97 12.40 4.74 1.18
N PRO A 98 13.04 4.21 2.25
CA PRO A 98 12.34 3.84 3.48
C PRO A 98 11.52 4.99 4.09
N HIS A 99 12.11 6.19 4.15
CA HIS A 99 11.45 7.36 4.71
C HIS A 99 10.30 7.85 3.82
N VAL A 100 10.51 7.90 2.49
CA VAL A 100 9.47 8.27 1.51
C VAL A 100 8.28 7.31 1.58
N PHE A 101 8.54 6.01 1.71
CA PHE A 101 7.48 5.00 1.84
C PHE A 101 6.66 5.22 3.12
N GLN A 102 7.34 5.45 4.26
CA GLN A 102 6.70 5.67 5.53
C GLN A 102 5.85 6.95 5.54
N GLU A 103 6.36 8.04 4.99
CA GLU A 103 5.63 9.30 4.84
C GLU A 103 4.41 9.14 3.91
N ALA A 104 4.54 8.35 2.84
CA ALA A 104 3.45 8.05 1.94
C ALA A 104 2.33 7.27 2.65
N LEU A 105 2.67 6.29 3.49
CA LEU A 105 1.69 5.57 4.31
C LEU A 105 0.98 6.50 5.31
N ILE A 106 1.72 7.36 6.00
CA ILE A 106 1.13 8.33 6.95
C ILE A 106 0.16 9.26 6.21
N SER A 107 0.56 9.79 5.06
CA SER A 107 -0.25 10.69 4.25
C SER A 107 -1.50 9.99 3.69
N ALA A 108 -1.37 8.74 3.25
CA ALA A 108 -2.48 7.93 2.77
C ALA A 108 -3.50 7.67 3.88
N ARG A 109 -3.05 7.32 5.10
CA ARG A 109 -3.93 7.15 6.27
C ARG A 109 -4.64 8.44 6.65
N ALA A 110 -3.93 9.57 6.66
CA ALA A 110 -4.52 10.87 6.96
C ALA A 110 -5.61 11.24 5.93
N TRP A 111 -5.39 10.95 4.64
CA TRP A 111 -6.41 11.10 3.62
C TRP A 111 -7.61 10.19 3.87
N THR A 112 -7.40 8.92 4.23
CA THR A 112 -8.47 8.00 4.60
C THR A 112 -9.29 8.53 5.77
N ASP A 113 -8.63 9.03 6.82
CA ASP A 113 -9.29 9.61 7.98
C ASP A 113 -10.15 10.82 7.62
N ALA A 114 -9.63 11.72 6.77
CA ALA A 114 -10.38 12.85 6.26
C ALA A 114 -11.59 12.42 5.41
N TRP A 115 -11.45 11.37 4.58
CA TRP A 115 -12.55 10.83 3.79
C TRP A 115 -13.66 10.28 4.68
N PHE A 116 -13.34 9.46 5.69
CA PHE A 116 -14.35 8.94 6.63
C PHE A 116 -14.97 10.04 7.51
N HIS A 117 -14.21 11.08 7.86
CA HIS A 117 -14.77 12.21 8.58
C HIS A 117 -15.82 12.97 7.75
N ALA A 118 -15.61 13.07 6.44
CA ALA A 118 -16.56 13.66 5.50
C ALA A 118 -17.76 12.74 5.16
N HIS A 119 -17.66 11.43 5.45
CA HIS A 119 -18.71 10.43 5.19
C HIS A 119 -19.05 9.64 6.46
N PRO A 120 -19.79 10.24 7.42
CA PRO A 120 -20.10 9.62 8.71
C PRO A 120 -20.83 8.28 8.60
N GLU A 121 -21.63 8.07 7.56
CA GLU A 121 -22.32 6.82 7.25
C GLU A 121 -21.34 5.67 7.00
N ALA A 122 -20.27 5.92 6.25
CA ALA A 122 -19.21 4.95 6.03
C ALA A 122 -18.45 4.66 7.33
N GLN A 123 -18.23 5.69 8.15
CA GLN A 123 -17.57 5.54 9.45
C GLN A 123 -18.41 4.70 10.43
N ALA A 124 -19.75 4.83 10.39
CA ALA A 124 -20.67 3.99 11.16
C ALA A 124 -20.58 2.52 10.71
N LEU A 125 -20.64 2.26 9.40
CA LEU A 125 -20.49 0.92 8.83
C LEU A 125 -19.16 0.26 9.22
N PHE A 126 -18.06 1.02 9.19
CA PHE A 126 -16.77 0.51 9.65
C PHE A 126 -16.79 0.15 11.15
N ASN A 127 -17.38 1.00 11.99
CA ASN A 127 -17.47 0.71 13.43
C ASN A 127 -18.33 -0.52 13.70
N GLU A 128 -19.42 -0.71 12.95
CA GLU A 128 -20.26 -1.91 13.02
C GLU A 128 -19.50 -3.17 12.63
N SER A 129 -18.70 -3.13 11.55
CA SER A 129 -17.92 -4.28 11.10
C SER A 129 -16.87 -4.69 12.14
N ILE A 130 -16.20 -3.73 12.79
CA ILE A 130 -15.27 -4.01 13.90
C ILE A 130 -15.99 -4.65 15.09
N ASN A 131 -17.18 -4.15 15.44
CA ASN A 131 -17.96 -4.70 16.54
C ASN A 131 -18.49 -6.11 16.24
N ALA A 132 -18.94 -6.36 15.01
CA ALA A 132 -19.35 -7.69 14.55
C ALA A 132 -18.19 -8.69 14.64
N ALA A 133 -17.00 -8.32 14.12
CA ALA A 133 -15.80 -9.16 14.20
C ALA A 133 -15.39 -9.48 15.64
N ARG A 134 -15.53 -8.52 16.57
CA ARG A 134 -15.28 -8.74 18.01
C ARG A 134 -16.25 -9.74 18.62
N ARG A 135 -17.55 -9.63 18.31
CA ARG A 135 -18.59 -10.55 18.82
C ARG A 135 -18.32 -11.99 18.38
N VAL A 136 -17.98 -12.19 17.10
CA VAL A 136 -17.64 -13.51 16.56
C VAL A 136 -16.46 -14.13 17.32
N ARG A 137 -15.37 -13.38 17.52
CA ARG A 137 -14.20 -13.86 18.26
C ARG A 137 -14.52 -14.25 19.70
N GLN A 138 -15.35 -13.47 20.40
CA GLN A 138 -15.77 -13.77 21.77
C GLN A 138 -16.64 -15.04 21.84
N GLN A 139 -17.53 -15.24 20.87
CA GLN A 139 -18.36 -16.45 20.77
C GLN A 139 -17.51 -17.69 20.49
N SER A 140 -16.54 -17.60 19.56
CA SER A 140 -15.61 -18.71 19.27
C SER A 140 -14.74 -19.07 20.47
N ALA A 141 -14.23 -18.06 21.20
CA ALA A 141 -13.43 -18.29 22.40
C ALA A 141 -14.24 -18.92 23.55
N SER A 142 -15.52 -18.55 23.67
CA SER A 142 -16.42 -19.12 24.67
C SER A 142 -16.81 -20.56 24.32
N ALA A 143 -17.03 -20.85 23.04
CA ALA A 143 -17.34 -22.21 22.55
C ALA A 143 -16.18 -23.19 22.79
N GLN A 144 -14.93 -22.75 22.61
CA GLN A 144 -13.74 -23.60 22.86
C GLN A 144 -13.51 -23.92 24.34
N ARG A 145 -13.99 -23.09 25.27
CA ARG A 145 -13.89 -23.35 26.73
C ARG A 145 -14.93 -24.33 27.26
N VAL A 146 -16.00 -24.60 26.51
CA VAL A 146 -17.06 -25.53 26.93
C VAL A 146 -16.76 -26.97 26.49
N THR A 147 -15.84 -27.15 25.53
CA THR A 147 -15.47 -28.44 24.94
C THR A 147 -14.12 -29.00 25.41
N GLY A 148 -13.42 -28.34 26.33
CA GLY A 148 -12.15 -28.79 26.91
C GLY A 148 -12.25 -28.94 28.42
#